data_AF-A0A1Z8AD28-F1
#
_entry.id   AF-A0A1Z8AD28-F1
#
_cell.length_a   1.000
_cell.length_b   1.000
_cell.length_c   1.000
_cell.angle_alpha   90.00
_cell.angle_beta   90.00
_cell.angle_gamma   90.00
#
_symmetry.space_group_name_H-M   'P 1'
#
loop_
_entity.id
_entity.type
_entity.pdbx_description
1 polymer ?
#
loop_
_entity_poly.entity_id
_entity_poly.type
_entity_poly.pdbx_seq_one_letter_code
_entity_poly.pdbx_strand_id
1 'polypeptide(L)'
;MIFELMGGISVAAGVFVALLWSIYQSILARGLLQYTHIAVAILTILGMASISAVSPFLAQILGFALAATATTAATLETRWNRVLPVFQIIFAIVLILGLPFATV
;
A
#
# COMPACT_ATOMS: atom_id res chain seq x y z
N MET A 1 22.80 -6.78 7.07
CA MET A 1 22.84 -6.84 5.60
C MET A 1 21.90 -7.88 5.00
N ILE A 2 22.13 -9.19 5.12
CA ILE A 2 21.27 -10.19 4.43
C ILE A 2 19.82 -10.20 4.94
N PHE A 3 19.62 -10.09 6.26
CA PHE A 3 18.28 -10.04 6.86
C PHE A 3 17.51 -8.76 6.49
N GLU A 4 18.19 -7.62 6.36
CA GLU A 4 17.58 -6.35 5.94
C GLU A 4 17.15 -6.41 4.45
N LEU A 5 18.01 -6.96 3.59
CA LEU A 5 17.71 -7.21 2.18
C LEU A 5 16.50 -8.13 2.02
N MET A 6 16.49 -9.28 2.72
CA MET A 6 15.38 -10.21 2.66
C MET A 6 14.07 -9.61 3.22
N GLY A 7 14.17 -8.79 4.27
CA GLY A 7 13.03 -8.05 4.82
C GLY A 7 12.45 -7.06 3.81
N GLY A 8 13.30 -6.24 3.18
CA GLY A 8 12.88 -5.29 2.15
C GLY A 8 12.23 -5.97 0.95
N ILE A 9 12.81 -7.06 0.46
CA ILE A 9 12.25 -7.85 -0.66
C ILE A 9 10.88 -8.44 -0.28
N SER A 10 10.77 -8.97 0.94
CA SER A 10 9.52 -9.58 1.42
C SER A 10 8.40 -8.55 1.55
N VAL A 11 8.70 -7.35 2.06
CA VAL A 11 7.73 -6.25 2.12
C VAL A 11 7.35 -5.81 0.70
N ALA A 12 8.31 -5.59 -0.19
CA ALA A 12 8.04 -5.20 -1.57
C ALA A 12 7.16 -6.22 -2.31
N ALA A 13 7.47 -7.51 -2.17
CA ALA A 13 6.67 -8.59 -2.74
C ALA A 13 5.25 -8.61 -2.14
N GLY A 14 5.12 -8.46 -0.82
CA GLY A 14 3.82 -8.39 -0.15
C GLY A 14 2.96 -7.21 -0.64
N VAL A 15 3.55 -6.03 -0.80
CA VAL A 15 2.87 -4.84 -1.33
C VAL A 15 2.46 -5.05 -2.79
N PHE A 16 3.31 -5.70 -3.59
CA PHE A 16 2.99 -6.00 -4.99
C PHE A 16 1.83 -6.99 -5.12
N VAL A 17 1.83 -8.06 -4.32
CA VAL A 17 0.70 -9.02 -4.26
C VAL A 17 -0.58 -8.33 -3.78
N ALA A 18 -0.48 -7.48 -2.76
CA ALA A 18 -1.61 -6.69 -2.27
C ALA A 18 -2.17 -5.74 -3.33
N LEU A 19 -1.30 -5.12 -4.14
CA LEU A 19 -1.70 -4.28 -5.27
C LEU A 19 -2.47 -5.10 -6.31
N LEU A 20 -1.95 -6.26 -6.73
CA LEU A 20 -2.63 -7.15 -7.67
C LEU A 20 -4.00 -7.60 -7.14
N TRP A 21 -4.09 -7.90 -5.85
CA TRP A 21 -5.37 -8.22 -5.21
C TRP A 21 -6.36 -7.06 -5.24
N SER A 22 -5.91 -5.85 -4.91
CA SER A 22 -6.77 -4.66 -4.99
C SER A 22 -7.25 -4.40 -6.43
N ILE A 23 -6.40 -4.62 -7.43
CA ILE A 23 -6.80 -4.53 -8.84
C ILE A 23 -7.84 -5.63 -9.16
N TYR A 24 -7.61 -6.86 -8.72
CA TYR A 24 -8.55 -7.96 -8.94
C TYR A 24 -9.92 -7.70 -8.30
N GLN A 25 -9.94 -7.24 -7.04
CA GLN A 25 -11.17 -6.87 -6.33
C GLN A 25 -11.86 -5.64 -6.92
N SER A 26 -11.12 -4.73 -7.55
CA SER A 26 -11.72 -3.59 -8.25
C SER A 26 -12.63 -3.99 -9.42
N ILE A 27 -12.44 -5.20 -9.95
CA ILE A 27 -13.21 -5.73 -11.08
C ILE A 27 -14.34 -6.65 -10.59
N LEU A 28 -14.08 -7.45 -9.55
CA LEU A 28 -15.03 -8.46 -9.07
C LEU A 28 -16.00 -7.97 -8.00
N ALA A 29 -15.54 -7.12 -7.09
CA ALA A 29 -16.39 -6.58 -6.05
C ALA A 29 -17.38 -5.55 -6.64
N ARG A 30 -18.46 -5.29 -5.90
CA ARG A 30 -19.42 -4.23 -6.21
C ARG A 30 -19.64 -3.34 -5.00
N GLY A 31 -19.98 -2.09 -5.27
CA GLY A 31 -20.30 -1.11 -4.23
C GLY A 31 -19.06 -0.57 -3.51
N LEU A 32 -19.18 -0.32 -2.20
CA LEU A 32 -18.16 0.38 -1.41
C LEU A 32 -16.79 -0.32 -1.41
N LEU A 33 -16.78 -1.66 -1.40
CA LEU A 33 -15.57 -2.47 -1.43
C LEU A 33 -14.78 -2.28 -2.74
N GLN A 34 -15.49 -2.14 -3.86
CA GLN A 34 -14.88 -1.93 -5.16
C GLN A 34 -14.14 -0.58 -5.20
N TYR A 35 -14.81 0.50 -4.79
CA TYR A 35 -14.22 1.84 -4.80
C TYR A 35 -13.04 1.97 -3.83
N THR A 36 -13.10 1.31 -2.67
CA THR A 36 -11.98 1.29 -1.74
C THR A 36 -10.77 0.57 -2.33
N HIS A 37 -10.93 -0.58 -2.97
CA HIS A 37 -9.82 -1.25 -3.65
C HIS A 37 -9.26 -0.48 -4.85
N ILE A 38 -10.11 0.24 -5.61
CA ILE A 38 -9.66 1.16 -6.66
C ILE A 38 -8.78 2.26 -6.06
N ALA A 39 -9.26 2.94 -5.03
CA ALA A 39 -8.53 4.03 -4.38
C ALA A 39 -7.20 3.54 -3.81
N VAL A 40 -7.19 2.38 -3.16
CA VAL A 40 -6.00 1.76 -2.60
C VAL A 40 -4.99 1.38 -3.67
N ALA A 41 -5.42 0.80 -4.80
CA ALA A 41 -4.53 0.47 -5.91
C ALA A 41 -3.88 1.73 -6.50
N ILE A 42 -4.68 2.78 -6.77
CA ILE A 42 -4.19 4.06 -7.29
C ILE A 42 -3.19 4.69 -6.31
N LEU A 43 -3.53 4.78 -5.03
CA LEU A 43 -2.67 5.37 -4.01
C LEU A 43 -1.38 4.58 -3.80
N THR A 44 -1.42 3.25 -3.92
CA THR A 44 -0.22 2.41 -3.85
C THR A 44 0.72 2.72 -5.03
N ILE A 45 0.19 2.82 -6.25
CA ILE A 45 0.98 3.18 -7.44
C ILE A 45 1.54 4.59 -7.31
N LEU A 46 0.73 5.56 -6.88
CA LEU A 46 1.20 6.92 -6.65
C LEU A 46 2.27 6.97 -5.55
N GLY A 47 2.12 6.18 -4.49
CA GLY A 47 3.12 6.03 -3.44
C GLY A 47 4.45 5.54 -4.01
N MET A 48 4.44 4.49 -4.84
CA MET A 48 5.63 4.03 -5.55
C MET A 48 6.22 5.10 -6.47
N ALA A 49 5.37 5.81 -7.22
CA ALA A 49 5.79 6.90 -8.09
C ALA A 49 6.44 8.06 -7.31
N SER A 50 5.96 8.36 -6.10
CA SER A 50 6.53 9.40 -5.25
C SER A 50 7.94 9.05 -4.74
N ILE A 51 8.20 7.77 -4.48
CA ILE A 51 9.54 7.27 -4.17
C ILE A 51 10.45 7.48 -5.40
N SER A 52 10.00 7.07 -6.58
CA SER A 52 10.77 7.26 -7.84
C SER A 52 11.02 8.73 -8.16
N ALA A 53 10.12 9.64 -7.78
CA ALA A 53 10.27 11.07 -7.94
C ALA A 53 11.13 11.73 -6.84
N VAL A 54 11.64 10.96 -5.87
CA VAL A 54 12.44 11.44 -4.73
C VAL A 54 11.75 12.57 -3.95
N SER A 55 10.42 12.50 -3.81
CA SER A 55 9.63 13.55 -3.15
C SER A 55 9.07 13.07 -1.82
N PRO A 56 9.73 13.36 -0.68
CA PRO A 56 9.29 12.90 0.64
C PRO A 56 7.94 13.52 1.05
N PHE A 57 7.69 14.76 0.65
CA PHE A 57 6.43 15.44 0.93
C PHE A 57 5.23 14.75 0.26
N LEU A 58 5.37 14.40 -1.02
CA LEU A 58 4.33 13.65 -1.74
C LEU A 58 4.13 12.26 -1.14
N ALA A 59 5.22 11.57 -0.79
CA ALA A 59 5.16 10.26 -0.16
C ALA A 59 4.38 10.28 1.16
N GLN A 60 4.60 11.28 2.01
CA GLN A 60 3.88 11.40 3.28
C GLN A 60 2.38 11.63 3.08
N ILE A 61 2.00 12.57 2.20
CA ILE A 61 0.59 12.86 1.90
C ILE A 61 -0.11 11.61 1.37
N LEU A 62 0.50 10.94 0.39
CA LEU A 62 -0.01 9.71 -0.20
C LEU A 62 -0.06 8.58 0.83
N GLY A 63 0.92 8.52 1.73
CA GLY A 63 0.95 7.59 2.85
C GLY A 63 -0.25 7.77 3.79
N PHE A 64 -0.58 8.98 4.21
CA PHE A 64 -1.77 9.23 5.04
C PHE A 64 -3.08 8.85 4.32
N ALA A 65 -3.21 9.22 3.05
CA ALA A 65 -4.37 8.84 2.23
C ALA A 65 -4.47 7.32 2.06
N LEU A 66 -3.35 6.64 1.82
CA LEU A 66 -3.28 5.19 1.68
C LEU A 66 -3.59 4.50 3.00
N ALA A 67 -3.11 4.99 4.13
CA ALA A 67 -3.39 4.43 5.45
C ALA A 67 -4.90 4.45 5.73
N ALA A 68 -5.57 5.58 5.47
CA ALA A 68 -7.01 5.70 5.67
C ALA A 68 -7.80 4.74 4.76
N THR A 69 -7.47 4.70 3.46
CA THR A 69 -8.18 3.87 2.47
C THR A 69 -7.88 2.38 2.59
N ALA A 70 -6.66 2.00 2.94
CA ALA A 70 -6.30 0.60 3.18
C ALA A 70 -6.91 0.08 4.49
N THR A 71 -7.04 0.94 5.51
CA THR A 71 -7.76 0.58 6.74
C THR A 71 -9.25 0.36 6.47
N THR A 72 -9.89 1.20 5.66
CA THR A 72 -11.29 0.97 5.27
C THR A 72 -11.45 -0.28 4.41
N ALA A 73 -10.53 -0.55 3.47
CA ALA A 73 -10.53 -1.82 2.74
C ALA A 73 -10.36 -3.04 3.68
N ALA A 74 -9.49 -2.95 4.68
CA ALA A 74 -9.26 -4.02 5.66
C ALA A 74 -10.49 -4.31 6.53
N THR A 75 -11.28 -3.29 6.87
CA THR A 75 -12.50 -3.47 7.68
C THR A 75 -13.66 -4.04 6.86
N LEU A 76 -13.75 -3.66 5.59
CA LEU A 76 -14.79 -4.14 4.66
C LEU A 76 -14.52 -5.56 4.15
N GLU A 77 -13.25 -5.95 3.97
CA GLU A 77 -12.87 -7.32 3.64
C GLU A 77 -13.25 -8.29 4.76
N THR A 78 -13.46 -9.56 4.41
CA THR A 78 -13.78 -10.63 5.39
C THR A 78 -12.72 -11.73 5.39
N ARG A 79 -12.49 -12.31 6.57
CA ARG A 79 -11.59 -13.46 6.79
C ARG A 79 -10.15 -13.16 6.37
N TRP A 80 -9.50 -14.11 5.68
CA TRP A 80 -8.09 -14.07 5.30
C TRP A 80 -7.75 -13.01 4.25
N ASN A 81 -8.73 -12.49 3.52
CA ASN A 81 -8.50 -11.43 2.54
C ASN A 81 -8.03 -10.12 3.18
N ARG A 82 -8.29 -9.93 4.49
CA ARG A 82 -7.83 -8.76 5.27
C ARG A 82 -6.32 -8.63 5.33
N VAL A 83 -5.59 -9.72 5.14
CA VAL A 83 -4.12 -9.71 5.20
C VAL A 83 -3.52 -8.85 4.09
N LEU A 84 -4.17 -8.78 2.92
CA LEU A 84 -3.64 -8.06 1.77
C LEU A 84 -3.70 -6.53 1.95
N PRO A 85 -4.83 -5.94 2.38
CA PRO A 85 -4.87 -4.55 2.81
C PRO A 85 -3.86 -4.21 3.92
N VAL A 86 -3.55 -5.15 4.83
CA VAL A 86 -2.54 -4.91 5.88
C VAL A 86 -1.15 -4.64 5.30
N PHE A 87 -0.74 -5.32 4.22
CA PHE A 87 0.52 -4.99 3.55
C PHE A 87 0.52 -3.57 2.97
N GLN A 88 -0.61 -3.08 2.48
CA GLN A 88 -0.75 -1.71 2.01
C GLN A 88 -0.73 -0.70 3.17
N ILE A 89 -1.25 -1.05 4.34
CA ILE A 89 -1.12 -0.25 5.56
C ILE A 89 0.36 -0.18 6.00
N ILE A 90 1.08 -1.30 5.97
CA ILE A 90 2.52 -1.32 6.28
C ILE A 90 3.27 -0.40 5.31
N PHE A 91 2.96 -0.48 4.02
CA PHE A 91 3.55 0.41 3.02
C PHE A 91 3.23 1.88 3.27
N ALA A 92 1.99 2.20 3.63
CA ALA A 92 1.58 3.54 4.00
C ALA A 92 2.40 4.08 5.19
N ILE A 93 2.61 3.26 6.22
CA ILE A 93 3.45 3.63 7.38
C ILE A 93 4.89 3.90 6.94
N VAL A 94 5.46 3.05 6.08
CA VAL A 94 6.81 3.22 5.52
C VAL A 94 6.93 4.57 4.79
N LEU A 95 5.92 4.97 4.00
CA LEU A 95 5.88 6.25 3.32
C LEU A 95 5.75 7.43 4.31
N ILE A 96 4.88 7.33 5.32
CA ILE A 96 4.67 8.38 6.33
C ILE A 96 5.95 8.63 7.14
N LEU A 97 6.64 7.55 7.53
CA LEU A 97 7.90 7.65 8.26
C LEU A 97 9.06 8.16 7.39
N GLY A 98 8.87 8.29 6.07
CA GLY A 98 9.91 8.75 5.15
C GLY A 98 11.10 7.79 5.07
N LEU A 99 10.93 6.51 5.44
CA LEU A 99 12.00 5.51 5.44
C LEU A 99 12.72 5.38 4.09
N PRO A 100 12.03 5.43 2.92
CA PRO A 100 12.71 5.38 1.62
C PRO A 100 13.69 6.54 1.37
N PHE A 101 13.61 7.62 2.13
CA PHE A 101 14.42 8.83 1.97
C PHE A 101 15.47 8.99 3.09
N ALA A 102 15.48 8.11 4.10
CA ALA A 102 16.34 8.24 5.28
C ALA A 102 17.84 8.08 4.99
N THR A 103 18.20 7.61 3.80
CA THR A 103 19.58 7.39 3.35
C THR A 103 19.94 8.17 2.08
N VAL A 104 19.09 9.12 1.66
CA VAL A 104 19.31 9.98 0.48
C VAL A 104 20.01 11.27 0.89
#